data_AF-A0A8J6XMJ0-F1
#
_entry.id   AF-A0A8J6XMJ0-F1
#
_cell.length_a   1.000
_cell.length_b   1.000
_cell.length_c   1.000
_cell.angle_alpha   90.00
_cell.angle_beta   90.00
_cell.angle_gamma   90.00
#
_symmetry.space_group_name_H-M   'P 1'
#
loop_
_entity.id
_entity.type
_entity.pdbx_description
1 polymer ?
#
loop_
_entity_poly.entity_id
_entity_poly.type
_entity_poly.pdbx_seq_one_letter_code
_entity_poly.pdbx_strand_id
1 'polypeptide(L)'
;AIMLAGIVVNNAIVLVDAVNRRRREGEDVDHALVGAGRERLRPILMTTATTVLALLPMALGLGAGDELRAPLAITVIGGLTVATLLTLVVIPCIYRILGAAPVRTRVNEELGIRN
;
A
#
# COMPACT_ATOMS: atom_id res chain seq x y z
N ALA A 1 9.50 -15.17 6.11
CA ALA A 1 10.01 -14.24 5.07
C ALA A 1 9.14 -14.24 3.80
N ILE A 2 8.96 -15.37 3.12
CA ILE A 2 8.24 -15.45 1.83
C ILE A 2 6.79 -14.94 1.93
N MET A 3 6.04 -15.36 2.96
CA MET A 3 4.66 -14.91 3.20
C MET A 3 4.57 -13.39 3.39
N LEU A 4 5.44 -12.82 4.22
CA LEU A 4 5.51 -11.36 4.44
C LEU A 4 5.79 -10.61 3.14
N ALA A 5 6.78 -11.06 2.36
CA ALA A 5 7.11 -10.45 1.08
C ALA A 5 5.89 -10.41 0.14
N GLY A 6 5.13 -11.51 0.06
CA GLY A 6 3.90 -11.58 -0.73
C GLY A 6 2.84 -10.57 -0.28
N ILE A 7 2.58 -10.47 1.03
CA ILE A 7 1.59 -9.53 1.58
C ILE A 7 2.00 -8.08 1.31
N VAL A 8 3.28 -7.75 1.52
CA VAL A 8 3.82 -6.41 1.33
C VAL A 8 3.79 -6.00 -0.14
N VAL A 9 4.25 -6.88 -1.03
CA VAL A 9 4.24 -6.62 -2.48
C VAL A 9 2.80 -6.46 -2.98
N ASN A 10 1.85 -7.28 -2.51
CA ASN A 10 0.45 -7.12 -2.86
C ASN A 10 -0.10 -5.75 -2.43
N ASN A 11 0.14 -5.34 -1.17
CA ASN A 11 -0.31 -4.04 -0.67
C ASN A 11 0.29 -2.88 -1.48
N ALA A 12 1.57 -2.99 -1.89
CA ALA A 12 2.25 -2.01 -2.72
C ALA A 12 1.68 -1.93 -4.15
N ILE A 13 1.52 -3.07 -4.82
CA ILE A 13 0.98 -3.16 -6.20
C ILE A 13 -0.42 -2.54 -6.25
N VAL A 14 -1.27 -2.89 -5.29
CA VAL A 14 -2.66 -2.43 -5.24
C VAL A 14 -2.77 -0.91 -5.02
N LEU A 15 -1.83 -0.31 -4.28
CA LEU A 15 -1.73 1.13 -4.10
C LEU A 15 -1.25 1.82 -5.39
N VAL A 16 -0.15 1.34 -5.99
CA VAL A 16 0.41 1.90 -7.22
C VAL A 16 -0.58 1.80 -8.39
N ASP A 17 -1.29 0.68 -8.50
CA ASP A 17 -2.33 0.51 -9.51
C ASP A 17 -3.48 1.51 -9.34
N ALA A 18 -3.89 1.78 -8.10
CA ALA A 18 -4.91 2.80 -7.81
C ALA A 18 -4.46 4.21 -8.20
N VAL A 19 -3.19 4.56 -7.93
CA VAL A 19 -2.62 5.85 -8.37
C VAL A 19 -2.56 5.90 -9.90
N ASN A 20 -2.06 4.84 -10.55
CA ASN A 20 -1.95 4.79 -12.00
C ASN A 20 -3.31 4.88 -12.70
N ARG A 21 -4.37 4.26 -12.15
CA ARG A 21 -5.73 4.37 -12.67
C ARG A 21 -6.24 5.81 -12.62
N ARG A 22 -6.11 6.49 -11.48
CA ARG A 22 -6.46 7.92 -11.33
C ARG A 22 -5.64 8.84 -12.24
N ARG A 23 -4.36 8.53 -12.45
CA ARG A 23 -3.50 9.24 -13.41
C ARG A 23 -3.97 9.07 -14.85
N ARG A 24 -4.52 7.90 -15.22
CA ARG A 24 -5.12 7.66 -16.55
C ARG A 24 -6.45 8.39 -16.73
N GLU A 25 -7.18 8.63 -15.63
CA GLU A 25 -8.40 9.44 -15.59
C GLU A 25 -8.11 10.95 -15.66
N GLY A 26 -6.82 11.35 -15.66
CA GLY A 26 -6.38 12.73 -15.83
C GLY A 26 -6.12 13.48 -14.52
N GLU A 27 -6.20 12.82 -13.36
CA GLU A 27 -5.86 13.46 -12.07
C GLU A 27 -4.38 13.85 -12.00
N ASP A 28 -4.10 15.00 -11.39
CA ASP A 28 -2.74 15.41 -11.08
C ASP A 28 -2.05 14.44 -10.10
N VAL A 29 -0.71 14.38 -10.10
CA VAL A 29 0.08 13.42 -9.31
C VAL A 29 -0.34 13.46 -7.84
N ASP A 30 -0.40 14.66 -7.26
CA ASP A 30 -0.66 14.84 -5.84
C ASP A 30 -2.12 14.48 -5.49
N HIS A 31 -3.09 14.83 -6.36
CA HIS A 31 -4.50 14.45 -6.17
C HIS A 31 -4.72 12.93 -6.29
N ALA A 32 -4.10 12.30 -7.29
CA ALA A 32 -4.17 10.85 -7.49
C ALA A 32 -3.59 10.08 -6.31
N LEU A 33 -2.47 10.56 -5.77
CA LEU A 33 -1.80 9.99 -4.59
C LEU A 33 -2.63 10.10 -3.32
N VAL A 34 -3.18 11.28 -3.03
CA VAL A 34 -4.03 11.48 -1.84
C VAL A 34 -5.32 10.67 -1.96
N GLY A 35 -5.94 10.65 -3.15
CA GLY A 35 -7.16 9.90 -3.43
C GLY A 35 -6.95 8.38 -3.28
N ALA A 36 -5.95 7.83 -3.98
CA ALA A 36 -5.60 6.42 -3.87
C ALA A 36 -5.14 6.04 -2.46
N GLY A 37 -4.37 6.91 -1.81
CA GLY A 37 -3.93 6.76 -0.43
C GLY A 37 -5.11 6.59 0.52
N ARG A 38 -6.10 7.49 0.50
CA ARG A 38 -7.29 7.41 1.38
C ARG A 38 -8.15 6.17 1.11
N GLU A 39 -8.31 5.81 -0.16
CA GLU A 39 -9.13 4.66 -0.58
C GLU A 39 -8.50 3.33 -0.14
N ARG A 40 -7.17 3.23 -0.18
CA ARG A 40 -6.44 2.01 0.19
C ARG A 40 -6.00 1.96 1.65
N LEU A 41 -5.87 3.11 2.33
CA LEU A 41 -5.45 3.16 3.74
C LEU A 41 -6.34 2.28 4.62
N ARG A 42 -7.66 2.40 4.45
CA ARG A 42 -8.66 1.65 5.22
C ARG A 42 -8.51 0.13 5.01
N PRO A 43 -8.51 -0.39 3.77
CA PRO A 43 -8.21 -1.79 3.50
C PRO A 43 -6.85 -2.28 4.04
N ILE A 44 -5.77 -1.53 3.83
CA ILE A 44 -4.41 -1.94 4.27
C ILE A 44 -4.34 -2.02 5.80
N LEU A 45 -4.95 -1.06 6.51
CA LEU A 45 -5.03 -1.10 7.96
C LEU A 45 -5.90 -2.25 8.45
N MET A 46 -7.03 -2.53 7.80
CA MET A 46 -7.91 -3.65 8.15
C MET A 46 -7.22 -5.01 8.03
N THR A 47 -6.47 -5.24 6.94
CA THR A 47 -5.74 -6.49 6.76
C THR A 47 -4.61 -6.62 7.77
N THR A 48 -3.84 -5.54 7.96
CA THR A 48 -2.75 -5.52 8.94
C THR A 48 -3.28 -5.79 10.35
N ALA A 49 -4.36 -5.12 10.77
CA ALA A 49 -4.97 -5.30 12.08
C ALA A 49 -5.52 -6.72 12.26
N THR A 50 -6.20 -7.27 11.25
CA THR A 50 -6.70 -8.65 11.29
C THR A 50 -5.56 -9.66 11.49
N THR A 51 -4.45 -9.52 10.76
CA THR A 51 -3.29 -10.40 10.91
C THR A 51 -2.63 -10.25 12.29
N VAL A 52 -2.49 -9.02 12.77
CA VAL A 52 -1.94 -8.76 14.12
C VAL A 52 -2.81 -9.42 15.18
N LEU A 53 -4.13 -9.21 15.15
CA LEU A 53 -5.06 -9.79 16.12
C LEU A 53 -5.08 -11.33 16.06
N ALA A 54 -5.02 -11.91 14.86
CA ALA A 54 -4.98 -13.36 14.69
C ALA A 54 -3.70 -13.99 15.27
N LEU A 55 -2.57 -13.29 15.17
CA LEU A 55 -1.27 -13.77 15.65
C LEU A 55 -0.93 -13.31 17.07
N LEU A 56 -1.69 -12.39 17.64
CA LEU A 56 -1.48 -11.83 18.97
C LEU A 56 -1.44 -12.88 20.09
N PRO A 57 -2.40 -13.84 20.21
CA PRO A 57 -2.34 -14.83 21.29
C PRO A 57 -1.14 -15.76 21.15
N MET A 58 -0.72 -16.05 19.91
CA MET A 58 0.45 -16.86 19.59
C MET A 58 1.75 -16.15 19.95
N ALA A 59 1.82 -14.84 19.66
CA ALA A 59 2.96 -14.00 20.01
C ALA A 59 3.14 -13.83 21.53
N LEU A 60 2.03 -13.86 22.29
CA LEU A 60 2.04 -13.81 23.75
C LEU A 60 2.35 -15.17 24.41
N GLY A 61 2.48 -16.25 23.61
CA GLY A 61 2.79 -17.59 24.13
C GLY A 61 1.69 -18.17 25.01
N LEU A 62 0.44 -17.75 24.81
CA LEU A 62 -0.72 -18.17 25.62
C LEU A 62 -1.24 -19.58 25.23
N GLY A 63 -0.60 -20.25 24.26
CA GLY A 63 -0.95 -21.59 23.79
C GLY A 63 0.11 -22.65 24.13
N ALA A 64 -0.34 -23.88 24.43
CA ALA A 64 0.54 -25.01 24.63
C ALA A 64 1.31 -25.35 23.33
N GLY A 65 2.64 -25.32 23.37
CA GLY A 65 3.52 -25.62 22.22
C GLY A 65 3.97 -24.41 21.39
N ASP A 66 3.81 -23.18 21.90
CA ASP A 66 4.15 -21.95 21.16
C ASP A 66 5.63 -21.54 21.20
N GLU A 67 6.50 -22.27 21.88
CA GLU A 67 7.92 -21.91 22.05
C GLU A 67 8.66 -21.70 20.71
N LEU A 68 8.32 -22.50 19.70
CA LEU A 68 8.89 -22.37 18.35
C LEU A 68 8.11 -21.42 17.43
N ARG A 69 6.83 -21.19 17.71
CA ARG A 69 5.91 -20.46 16.80
C ARG A 69 5.74 -18.99 17.20
N ALA A 70 5.86 -18.68 18.49
CA ALA A 70 5.86 -17.31 19.02
C ALA A 70 6.88 -16.39 18.31
N PRO A 71 8.18 -16.76 18.12
CA PRO A 71 9.12 -15.90 17.40
C PRO A 71 8.75 -15.69 15.93
N LEU A 72 8.10 -16.67 15.29
CA LEU A 72 7.58 -16.51 13.93
C LEU A 72 6.43 -15.50 13.89
N ALA A 73 5.48 -15.60 14.83
CA ALA A 73 4.37 -14.66 14.96
C ALA A 73 4.86 -13.22 15.20
N ILE A 74 5.82 -13.03 16.11
CA ILE A 74 6.42 -11.72 16.41
C ILE A 74 7.10 -11.14 15.17
N THR A 75 7.87 -11.95 14.43
CA THR A 75 8.53 -11.51 13.19
C THR A 75 7.51 -11.08 12.13
N VAL A 76 6.40 -11.81 12.01
CA VAL A 76 5.32 -11.47 11.07
C VAL A 76 4.65 -10.16 11.47
N ILE A 77 4.28 -10.00 12.74
CA ILE A 77 3.66 -8.77 13.26
C ILE A 77 4.58 -7.57 13.03
N GLY A 78 5.83 -7.63 13.48
CA GLY A 78 6.79 -6.53 13.33
C GLY A 78 7.07 -6.21 11.85
N GLY A 79 7.26 -7.24 11.04
CA GLY A 79 7.50 -7.10 9.60
C GLY A 79 6.33 -6.43 8.87
N LEU A 80 5.09 -6.84 9.16
CA LEU A 80 3.88 -6.24 8.58
C LEU A 80 3.70 -4.79 9.00
N THR A 81 3.86 -4.48 10.29
CA THR A 81 3.72 -3.10 10.78
C THR A 81 4.72 -2.17 10.12
N VAL A 82 6.01 -2.55 10.10
CA VAL A 82 7.07 -1.76 9.48
C VAL A 82 6.83 -1.63 7.97
N ALA A 83 6.47 -2.70 7.29
CA ALA A 83 6.26 -2.68 5.86
C ALA A 83 5.02 -1.88 5.43
N THR A 84 3.93 -1.91 6.21
CA THR A 84 2.75 -1.08 5.97
C THR A 84 3.09 0.40 6.10
N LEU A 85 3.87 0.78 7.12
CA LEU A 85 4.37 2.15 7.28
C LEU A 85 5.29 2.55 6.12
N LEU A 86 6.23 1.67 5.75
CA LEU A 86 7.13 1.90 4.62
C LEU A 86 6.33 2.07 3.32
N THR A 87 5.35 1.20 3.05
CA THR A 87 4.52 1.25 1.83
C THR A 87 3.76 2.57 1.74
N LEU A 88 3.20 3.04 2.85
CA LEU A 88 2.44 4.30 2.90
C LEU A 88 3.31 5.56 2.81
N VAL A 89 4.62 5.49 3.09
CA VAL A 89 5.52 6.65 3.03
C VAL A 89 6.44 6.60 1.81
N VAL A 90 7.05 5.46 1.54
CA VAL A 90 8.04 5.25 0.48
C VAL A 90 7.38 5.27 -0.89
N ILE A 91 6.21 4.64 -1.08
CA ILE A 91 5.52 4.67 -2.37
C ILE A 91 5.14 6.11 -2.77
N PRO A 92 4.52 6.95 -1.91
CA PRO A 92 4.28 8.34 -2.27
C PRO A 92 5.55 9.11 -2.58
N CYS A 93 6.62 8.94 -1.79
CA CYS A 93 7.89 9.62 -2.06
C CYS A 93 8.50 9.20 -3.41
N ILE A 94 8.58 7.90 -3.68
CA ILE A 94 9.11 7.39 -4.95
C ILE A 94 8.24 7.83 -6.12
N TYR A 95 6.92 7.79 -5.98
CA TYR A 95 6.00 8.18 -7.04
C TYR A 95 6.06 9.69 -7.30
N ARG A 96 6.31 10.54 -6.31
CA ARG A 96 6.56 11.98 -6.53
C ARG A 96 7.89 12.23 -7.26
N ILE A 97 8.93 11.46 -6.96
CA ILE A 97 10.24 11.58 -7.62
C ILE A 97 10.19 11.07 -9.06
N LEU A 98 9.56 9.90 -9.30
CA LEU A 98 9.47 9.28 -10.63
C LEU A 98 8.32 9.84 -11.50
N GLY A 99 7.21 10.22 -10.86
CA GLY A 99 6.00 10.75 -11.49
C GLY A 99 6.09 12.23 -11.88
N ALA A 100 7.25 12.87 -11.68
CA ALA A 100 7.56 14.19 -12.23
C ALA A 100 7.56 14.22 -13.78
N ALA A 101 7.40 13.08 -14.45
CA ALA A 101 7.08 13.05 -15.87
C ALA A 101 5.66 13.63 -16.09
N PRO A 102 5.52 14.73 -16.86
CA PRO A 102 4.23 15.38 -17.05
C PRO A 102 3.25 14.42 -17.71
N VAL A 103 2.08 14.23 -17.09
CA VAL A 103 0.94 13.63 -17.78
C VAL A 103 0.58 14.59 -18.90
N ARG A 104 0.79 14.15 -20.14
CA ARG A 104 0.23 14.81 -21.32
C ARG A 104 -1.28 14.65 -21.23
N THR A 105 -1.91 15.56 -20.50
CA THR A 105 -3.35 15.63 -20.31
C THR A 105 -4.00 15.65 -21.69
N ARG A 106 -5.07 14.87 -21.86
CA ARG A 106 -5.97 14.95 -23.01
C ARG A 106 -6.76 16.28 -23.07
N VAL A 107 -6.17 17.38 -22.59
CA VAL A 107 -6.61 18.76 -22.86
C VAL A 107 -6.63 19.04 -24.37
N ASN A 108 -5.91 18.24 -25.17
CA ASN A 108 -5.98 18.33 -26.63
C ASN A 108 -7.26 17.72 -27.26
N GLU A 109 -8.11 17.00 -26.53
CA GLU A 109 -9.41 16.53 -27.04
C GLU A 109 -10.56 17.51 -26.70
N GLU A 110 -10.39 18.43 -25.75
CA GLU A 110 -11.33 19.54 -25.50
C GLU A 110 -11.00 20.82 -26.31
N LEU A 111 -9.79 20.92 -26.86
CA LEU A 111 -9.46 21.90 -27.91
C LEU A 111 -10.05 21.43 -29.25
N GLY A 112 -11.39 21.37 -29.28
CA GLY A 112 -12.16 21.37 -30.50
C GLY A 112 -11.70 22.54 -31.36
N ILE A 113 -10.96 22.20 -32.41
CA ILE A 113 -10.73 23.05 -33.57
C ILE A 113 -12.11 23.39 -34.14
N ARG A 114 -12.66 24.54 -33.70
CA ARG A 114 -13.72 25.29 -34.36
C ARG A 114 -13.39 26.79 -34.21
N ASN A 115 -12.37 27.22 -34.94
CA ASN A 115 -12.39 28.29 -35.95
C ASN A 115 -10.97 28.78 -36.18
#